data_AF-A0A068Z9L6-F1
#
_entry.id   AF-A0A068Z9L6-F1
#
_cell.length_a   1.000
_cell.length_b   1.000
_cell.length_c   1.000
_cell.angle_alpha   90.00
_cell.angle_beta   90.00
_cell.angle_gamma   90.00
#
_symmetry.space_group_name_H-M   'P 1'
#
loop_
_entity.id
_entity.type
_entity.pdbx_description
1 polymer ?
#
loop_
_entity_poly.entity_id
_entity_poly.type
_entity_poly.pdbx_seq_one_letter_code
_entity_poly.pdbx_strand_id
1 'polypeptide(L)'
;MKLKKSAGLTTVTEDKTLKTFVMEASRRPVSGSQITRVNFSLTENDIDHFDRLTLESGASRVAVLRASLDALSRLDEDMRGTLIRQAEIASPKTGKPPIRR
;
A
#
# COMPACT_ATOMS: atom_id res chain seq x y z
N MET A 1 -24.18 -21.79 -36.65
CA MET A 1 -23.60 -22.44 -35.45
C MET A 1 -23.80 -21.53 -34.24
N LYS A 2 -24.41 -22.02 -33.14
CA LYS A 2 -24.50 -21.26 -31.89
C LYS A 2 -23.27 -21.59 -31.03
N LEU A 3 -22.44 -20.59 -30.72
CA LEU A 3 -21.31 -20.77 -29.79
C LEU A 3 -21.84 -21.10 -28.39
N LYS A 4 -21.34 -22.20 -27.79
CA LYS A 4 -21.63 -22.54 -26.40
C LYS A 4 -20.92 -21.53 -25.50
N LYS A 5 -21.67 -20.72 -24.76
CA LYS A 5 -21.16 -19.86 -23.68
C LYS A 5 -20.60 -20.76 -22.57
N SER A 6 -19.44 -20.42 -22.00
CA SER A 6 -18.84 -21.18 -20.91
C SER A 6 -19.66 -21.04 -19.62
N ALA A 7 -19.67 -22.08 -18.78
CA ALA A 7 -20.52 -22.14 -17.58
C ALA A 7 -20.27 -21.00 -16.56
N GLY A 8 -19.11 -20.34 -16.62
CA GLY A 8 -18.79 -19.16 -15.81
C GLY A 8 -19.43 -17.84 -16.31
N LEU A 9 -19.93 -17.81 -17.55
CA LEU A 9 -20.64 -16.67 -18.12
C LEU A 9 -22.16 -16.73 -17.90
N THR A 10 -22.69 -17.84 -17.38
CA THR A 10 -24.11 -17.99 -17.04
C THR A 10 -24.51 -17.27 -15.75
N THR A 11 -23.55 -16.86 -14.93
CA THR A 11 -23.76 -16.15 -13.65
C THR A 11 -23.60 -14.62 -13.73
N VAL A 12 -23.16 -14.11 -14.88
CA VAL A 12 -23.01 -12.66 -15.11
C VAL A 12 -24.24 -12.16 -15.87
N THR A 13 -25.26 -11.77 -15.12
CA THR A 13 -26.35 -10.94 -15.64
C THR A 13 -25.90 -9.48 -15.65
N GLU A 14 -26.20 -8.74 -16.74
CA GLU A 14 -25.83 -7.32 -16.90
C GLU A 14 -26.27 -6.45 -15.70
N ASP A 15 -27.36 -6.82 -15.01
CA ASP A 15 -27.86 -6.15 -13.81
C ASP A 15 -26.96 -6.27 -12.57
N LYS A 16 -26.05 -7.25 -12.50
CA LYS A 16 -25.07 -7.34 -11.40
C LYS A 16 -23.85 -6.44 -11.59
N THR A 17 -23.74 -5.77 -12.72
CA THR A 17 -22.51 -5.06 -13.10
C THR A 17 -22.51 -3.61 -12.61
N LEU A 18 -23.61 -2.87 -12.76
CA LEU A 18 -23.65 -1.45 -12.40
C LEU A 18 -23.78 -1.23 -10.89
N LYS A 19 -24.67 -1.97 -10.20
CA LYS A 19 -24.88 -1.81 -8.76
C LYS A 19 -23.62 -2.19 -7.97
N THR A 20 -22.95 -3.28 -8.36
CA THR A 20 -21.69 -3.71 -7.72
C THR A 20 -20.58 -2.71 -8.00
N PHE A 21 -20.46 -2.23 -9.24
CA PHE A 21 -19.49 -1.18 -9.60
C PHE A 21 -19.71 0.12 -8.83
N VAL A 22 -20.95 0.61 -8.76
CA VAL A 22 -21.31 1.78 -7.96
C VAL A 22 -21.05 1.53 -6.49
N MET A 23 -21.32 0.34 -5.97
CA MET A 23 -21.09 0.00 -4.57
C MET A 23 -19.59 -0.10 -4.21
N GLU A 24 -18.74 -0.58 -5.13
CA GLU A 24 -17.29 -0.57 -4.97
C GLU A 24 -16.71 0.85 -5.06
N ALA A 25 -17.15 1.64 -6.05
CA ALA A 25 -16.76 3.04 -6.18
C ALA A 25 -17.29 3.93 -5.04
N SER A 26 -18.43 3.55 -4.44
CA SER A 26 -19.07 4.24 -3.31
C SER A 26 -18.66 3.70 -1.95
N ARG A 27 -17.65 2.81 -1.85
CA ARG A 27 -17.06 2.48 -0.56
C ARG A 27 -16.49 3.75 0.03
N ARG A 28 -17.26 4.36 0.93
CA ARG A 28 -16.81 5.51 1.72
C ARG A 28 -15.50 5.14 2.40
N PRO A 29 -14.53 6.05 2.49
CA PRO A 29 -13.32 5.82 3.25
C PRO A 29 -13.71 5.29 4.62
N VAL A 30 -12.98 4.26 5.07
CA VAL A 30 -13.13 3.70 6.41
C VAL A 30 -13.22 4.86 7.40
N SER A 31 -14.31 4.92 8.19
CA SER A 31 -14.59 6.04 9.09
C SER A 31 -13.36 6.31 9.96
N GLY A 32 -13.06 7.58 10.25
CA GLY A 32 -11.95 7.97 11.12
C GLY A 32 -11.97 7.29 12.50
N SER A 33 -13.14 6.81 12.93
CA SER A 33 -13.33 6.01 14.15
C SER A 33 -12.73 4.60 14.10
N GLN A 34 -12.29 4.11 12.94
CA GLN A 34 -11.66 2.79 12.75
C GLN A 34 -10.16 2.90 12.43
N ILE A 35 -9.54 4.07 12.63
CA ILE A 35 -8.11 4.27 12.42
C ILE A 35 -7.36 3.92 13.71
N THR A 36 -6.57 2.84 13.68
CA THR A 36 -5.54 2.59 14.69
C THR A 36 -4.34 3.50 14.43
N ARG A 37 -4.04 4.40 15.37
CA ARG A 37 -2.85 5.25 15.28
C ARG A 37 -1.62 4.44 15.72
N VAL A 38 -0.63 4.38 14.85
CA VAL A 38 0.67 3.76 15.12
C VAL A 38 1.74 4.84 15.00
N ASN A 39 2.59 4.95 16.01
CA ASN A 39 3.74 5.85 16.00
C ASN A 39 4.99 5.02 15.74
N PHE A 40 5.73 5.37 14.68
CA PHE A 40 7.06 4.84 14.41
C PHE A 40 8.03 5.99 14.17
N SER A 41 9.28 5.79 14.57
CA SER A 41 10.36 6.76 14.32
C SER A 41 10.85 6.64 12.89
N LEU A 42 11.15 7.78 12.28
CA LEU A 42 11.76 7.88 10.96
C LEU A 42 13.11 8.57 11.09
N THR A 43 14.06 8.18 10.24
CA THR A 43 15.32 8.92 10.10
C THR A 43 15.11 10.19 9.29
N GLU A 44 16.06 11.13 9.35
CA GLU A 44 16.05 12.32 8.48
C GLU A 44 16.00 11.92 7.00
N ASN A 45 16.77 10.91 6.60
CA ASN A 45 16.77 10.40 5.23
C ASN A 45 15.39 9.85 4.80
N ASP A 46 14.67 9.18 5.70
CA ASP A 46 13.31 8.71 5.40
C ASP A 46 12.35 9.89 5.19
N ILE A 47 12.48 10.93 6.03
CA ILE A 47 11.67 12.14 5.94
C ILE A 47 11.94 12.87 4.61
N ASP A 48 13.21 13.04 4.24
CA ASP A 48 13.61 13.68 2.98
C ASP A 48 13.06 12.91 1.76
N HIS A 49 13.10 11.58 1.81
CA HIS A 49 12.50 10.74 0.78
C HIS A 49 11.00 10.92 0.68
N PHE A 50 10.29 10.93 1.82
CA PHE A 50 8.86 11.20 1.84
C PHE A 50 8.53 12.59 1.28
N ASP A 51 9.30 13.62 1.63
CA ASP A 51 9.07 14.98 1.18
C ASP A 51 9.31 15.14 -0.30
N ARG A 52 10.38 14.54 -0.83
CA ARG A 52 10.63 14.50 -2.26
C ARG A 52 9.48 13.84 -3.02
N LEU A 53 9.05 12.65 -2.62
CA LEU A 53 7.96 11.93 -3.27
C LEU A 53 6.60 12.66 -3.15
N THR A 54 6.37 13.30 -2.01
CA THR A 54 5.19 14.15 -1.77
C THR A 54 5.20 15.35 -2.72
N LEU A 55 6.34 16.03 -2.88
CA LEU A 55 6.49 17.17 -3.77
C LEU A 55 6.32 16.77 -5.24
N GLU A 56 6.96 15.68 -5.66
CA GLU A 56 6.91 15.17 -7.04
C GLU A 56 5.48 14.74 -7.46
N SER A 57 4.71 14.15 -6.53
CA SER A 57 3.37 13.60 -6.83
C SER A 57 2.20 14.49 -6.43
N GLY A 58 2.43 15.51 -5.58
CA GLY A 58 1.37 16.27 -4.92
C GLY A 58 0.56 15.47 -3.89
N ALA A 59 0.96 14.22 -3.58
CA ALA A 59 0.27 13.34 -2.66
C ALA A 59 0.73 13.54 -1.21
N SER A 60 -0.10 13.21 -0.22
CA SER A 60 0.32 13.24 1.18
C SER A 60 1.33 12.14 1.52
N ARG A 61 2.17 12.35 2.55
CA ARG A 61 3.10 11.31 3.05
C ARG A 61 2.41 9.97 3.36
N VAL A 62 1.18 10.01 3.87
CA VAL A 62 0.37 8.80 4.13
C VAL A 62 -0.01 8.08 2.83
N ALA A 63 -0.31 8.83 1.76
CA ALA A 63 -0.58 8.23 0.45
C ALA A 63 0.69 7.59 -0.14
N VAL A 64 1.85 8.24 0.00
CA VAL A 64 3.15 7.68 -0.39
C VAL A 64 3.42 6.39 0.39
N LEU A 65 3.22 6.38 1.72
CA LEU A 65 3.39 5.18 2.54
C LEU A 65 2.48 4.03 2.07
N ARG A 66 1.20 4.31 1.78
CA ARG A 66 0.26 3.29 1.27
C ARG A 66 0.70 2.75 -0.08
N ALA A 67 1.17 3.59 -0.98
CA ALA A 67 1.69 3.17 -2.28
C ALA A 67 2.94 2.29 -2.12
N SER A 68 3.84 2.62 -1.19
CA SER A 68 5.02 1.81 -0.90
C SER A 68 4.65 0.42 -0.36
N LEU A 69 3.65 0.33 0.53
CA LEU A 69 3.15 -0.95 1.05
C LEU A 69 2.48 -1.78 -0.06
N ASP A 70 1.69 -1.13 -0.92
CA ASP A 70 1.06 -1.81 -2.07
C ASP A 70 2.12 -2.33 -3.05
N ALA A 71 3.15 -1.54 -3.35
CA ALA A 71 4.28 -1.94 -4.18
C ALA A 71 4.99 -3.17 -3.60
N LEU A 72 5.23 -3.20 -2.28
CA LEU A 72 5.85 -4.32 -1.60
C LEU A 72 4.97 -5.59 -1.68
N SER A 73 3.65 -5.45 -1.66
CA SER A 73 2.71 -6.58 -1.74
C SER A 73 2.68 -7.25 -3.12
N ARG A 74 3.09 -6.53 -4.18
CA ARG A 74 3.15 -7.03 -5.55
C ARG A 74 4.41 -7.84 -5.86
N LEU A 75 5.40 -7.82 -4.96
CA LEU A 75 6.61 -8.63 -5.08
C LEU A 75 6.34 -10.08 -4.66
N ASP A 76 7.15 -11.00 -5.17
CA ASP A 76 7.18 -12.37 -4.66
C ASP A 76 7.63 -12.40 -3.18
N GLU A 77 7.40 -13.53 -2.52
CA GLU A 77 7.68 -13.67 -1.10
C GLU A 77 9.17 -13.54 -0.77
N ASP A 78 10.03 -14.13 -1.60
CA ASP A 78 11.47 -14.15 -1.39
C ASP A 78 12.10 -12.75 -1.57
N MET A 79 11.73 -12.00 -2.61
CA MET A 79 12.23 -10.63 -2.80
C MET A 79 11.66 -9.70 -1.72
N ARG A 80 10.37 -9.83 -1.40
CA ARG A 80 9.77 -9.06 -0.31
C ARG A 80 10.51 -9.29 1.01
N GLY A 81 10.76 -10.56 1.36
CA GLY A 81 11.51 -10.92 2.57
C GLY A 81 12.94 -10.36 2.56
N THR A 82 13.61 -10.40 1.41
CA THR A 82 14.96 -9.85 1.24
C THR A 82 14.98 -8.33 1.47
N LEU A 83 14.05 -7.58 0.88
CA LEU A 83 13.98 -6.13 1.02
C LEU A 83 13.67 -5.71 2.46
N ILE A 84 12.74 -6.40 3.13
CA ILE A 84 12.43 -6.14 4.54
C ILE A 84 13.67 -6.37 5.40
N ARG A 85 14.38 -7.48 5.20
CA ARG A 85 15.61 -7.80 5.96
C ARG A 85 16.71 -6.77 5.73
N GLN A 86 16.88 -6.29 4.50
CA GLN A 86 17.82 -5.22 4.19
C GLN A 86 17.46 -3.92 4.91
N ALA A 87 16.17 -3.55 4.94
CA ALA A 87 15.69 -2.39 5.68
C ALA A 87 15.93 -2.52 7.20
N GLU A 88 15.72 -3.70 7.78
CA GLU A 88 16.01 -3.94 9.20
C GLU A 88 17.50 -3.80 9.54
N ILE A 89 18.39 -4.28 8.67
CA ILE A 89 19.84 -4.16 8.86
C ILE A 89 20.28 -2.69 8.80
N ALA A 90 19.69 -1.91 7.90
CA ALA A 90 19.98 -0.49 7.74
C ALA A 90 19.35 0.39 8.83
N SER A 91 18.35 -0.14 9.56
CA SER A 91 17.63 0.62 10.57
C SER A 91 18.54 1.02 11.74
N PRO A 92 18.47 2.28 12.22
CA PRO A 92 19.21 2.71 13.39
C PRO A 92 18.84 1.87 14.60
N LYS A 93 19.85 1.34 15.31
CA LYS A 93 19.61 0.64 16.57
C LYS A 93 19.16 1.64 17.62
N THR A 94 17.87 1.62 17.95
CA THR A 94 17.28 2.43 19.02
C THR A 94 18.03 2.19 20.33
N GLY A 95 18.48 3.29 20.96
CA GLY A 95 19.15 3.26 22.27
C GLY A 95 20.68 3.18 22.25
N LYS A 96 21.35 3.13 21.08
CA LYS A 96 22.82 3.27 21.02
C LYS A 96 23.20 4.73 20.76
N PRO A 97 24.05 5.36 21.59
CA PRO A 97 24.55 6.69 21.29
C PRO A 97 25.31 6.67 19.95
N PRO A 98 25.24 7.76 19.17
CA PRO A 98 25.96 7.83 17.90
C PRO A 98 27.45 7.62 18.16
N ILE A 99 28.07 6.70 17.41
CA ILE A 99 29.52 6.54 17.41
C ILE A 99 30.08 7.83 16.82
N ARG A 100 30.73 8.65 17.66
CA ARG A 100 31.42 9.87 17.21
C ARG A 100 32.38 9.47 16.08
N ARG A 101 32.22 10.10 14.91
CA ARG A 101 33.28 10.17 13.90
C ARG A 101 34.19 11.34 14.21
#